data_AF-A0A6L4BCX7-F1
#
_entry.id   AF-A0A6L4BCX7-F1
#
_cell.length_a   1.000
_cell.length_b   1.000
_cell.length_c   1.000
_cell.angle_alpha   90.00
_cell.angle_beta   90.00
_cell.angle_gamma   90.00
#
_symmetry.space_group_name_H-M   'P 1'
#
loop_
_entity.id
_entity.type
_entity.pdbx_description
1 polymer ?
#
loop_
_entity_poly.entity_id
_entity_poly.type
_entity_poly.pdbx_seq_one_letter_code
_entity_poly.pdbx_strand_id
1 'polypeptide(L)'
;MKVHPVNFLIAIVISALATYGLVSLESNTIRGFIGVGGFTFFASTLAVALGLSFNNARTGANIRVVAFCFFLISLLVNGVFALFNLSQTAYIITSGIFFLIFVLISNSIYGAEQ
;
A
#
# COMPACT_ATOMS: atom_id res chain seq x y z
N MET A 1 -3.17 -15.76 12.11
CA MET A 1 -2.51 -14.43 12.18
C MET A 1 -2.89 -13.74 13.47
N LYS A 2 -2.01 -12.93 14.05
CA LYS A 2 -2.32 -12.07 15.20
C LYS A 2 -2.13 -10.62 14.79
N VAL A 3 -3.03 -9.74 15.22
CA VAL A 3 -2.92 -8.30 14.96
C VAL A 3 -2.17 -7.65 16.11
N HIS A 4 -1.16 -6.84 15.81
CA HIS A 4 -0.49 -5.97 16.76
C HIS A 4 -1.14 -4.57 16.67
N PRO A 5 -2.07 -4.21 17.57
CA PRO A 5 -2.91 -3.02 17.42
C PRO A 5 -2.10 -1.72 17.37
N VAL A 6 -1.02 -1.63 18.15
CA VAL A 6 -0.13 -0.46 18.14
C VAL A 6 0.58 -0.30 16.79
N ASN A 7 1.17 -1.37 16.26
CA ASN A 7 1.84 -1.33 14.96
C ASN A 7 0.87 -1.08 13.81
N PHE A 8 -0.35 -1.62 13.90
CA PHE A 8 -1.42 -1.39 12.94
C PHE A 8 -1.87 0.08 12.93
N LEU A 9 -1.99 0.70 14.11
CA LEU A 9 -2.26 2.13 14.23
C LEU A 9 -1.13 2.98 13.64
N ILE A 10 0.13 2.66 13.97
CA ILE A 10 1.30 3.33 13.39
C ILE A 10 1.29 3.23 11.86
N ALA A 11 1.00 2.04 11.32
CA ALA A 11 0.87 1.81 9.88
C ALA A 11 -0.17 2.72 9.23
N ILE A 12 -1.35 2.83 9.82
CA ILE A 12 -2.43 3.71 9.34
C ILE A 12 -2.01 5.17 9.40
N VAL A 13 -1.40 5.62 10.50
CA VAL A 13 -0.99 7.02 10.68
C VAL A 13 0.09 7.40 9.67
N ILE A 14 1.11 6.56 9.47
CA ILE A 14 2.16 6.77 8.45
C ILE A 14 1.53 6.86 7.06
N SER A 15 0.56 5.99 6.77
CA SER A 15 -0.14 5.97 5.48
C SER A 15 -0.95 7.26 5.25
N ALA A 16 -1.63 7.76 6.29
CA ALA A 16 -2.33 9.04 6.23
C ALA A 16 -1.38 10.22 5.99
N LEU A 17 -0.22 10.25 6.68
CA LEU A 17 0.82 11.26 6.50
C LEU A 17 1.43 11.21 5.10
N ALA A 18 1.77 10.02 4.60
CA ALA A 18 2.34 9.83 3.27
C ALA A 18 1.37 10.30 2.18
N THR A 19 0.10 9.88 2.27
CA THR A 19 -0.95 10.32 1.36
C THR A 19 -1.17 11.83 1.44
N TYR A 20 -1.23 12.41 2.63
CA TYR A 20 -1.39 13.86 2.80
C TYR A 20 -0.26 14.62 2.11
N GLY A 21 0.99 14.15 2.26
CA GLY A 21 2.14 14.69 1.54
C GLY A 21 1.93 14.69 0.02
N LEU A 22 1.53 13.57 -0.56
CA LEU A 22 1.29 13.46 -2.01
C LEU A 22 0.11 14.33 -2.48
N VAL A 23 -0.98 14.36 -1.71
CA VAL A 23 -2.16 15.18 -1.99
C VAL A 23 -1.87 16.68 -1.88
N SER A 24 -0.89 17.07 -1.07
CA SER A 24 -0.48 18.47 -0.93
C SER A 24 0.37 18.96 -2.10
N LEU A 25 1.02 18.06 -2.83
CA LEU A 25 1.80 18.37 -4.04
C LEU A 25 0.91 18.53 -5.27
N GLU A 26 -0.24 17.84 -5.29
CA GLU A 26 -1.16 17.82 -6.42
C GLU A 26 -2.14 19.00 -6.39
N SER A 27 -2.17 19.82 -7.44
CA SER A 27 -3.08 20.97 -7.58
C SER A 27 -4.32 20.71 -8.44
N ASN A 28 -4.50 19.48 -8.95
CA ASN A 28 -5.47 19.15 -10.00
C ASN A 28 -6.67 18.31 -9.49
N THR A 29 -7.57 17.91 -10.40
CA THR A 29 -8.81 17.16 -10.15
C THR A 29 -8.62 15.73 -9.63
N ILE A 30 -7.44 15.15 -9.81
CA ILE A 30 -7.12 13.75 -9.41
C ILE A 30 -6.82 13.65 -7.92
N ARG A 31 -6.70 14.79 -7.23
CA ARG A 31 -6.30 14.90 -5.83
C ARG A 31 -7.14 14.04 -4.87
N GLY A 32 -8.44 13.91 -5.11
CA GLY A 32 -9.31 13.03 -4.32
C GLY A 32 -9.00 11.55 -4.51
N PHE A 33 -8.68 11.13 -5.74
CA PHE A 33 -8.32 9.75 -6.07
C PHE A 33 -6.96 9.37 -5.50
N ILE A 34 -5.96 10.26 -5.61
CA ILE A 34 -4.65 10.07 -4.97
C ILE A 34 -4.80 9.99 -3.45
N GLY A 35 -5.70 10.80 -2.87
CA GLY A 35 -6.04 10.75 -1.46
C GLY A 35 -6.56 9.39 -1.04
N VAL A 36 -7.74 8.99 -1.54
CA VAL A 36 -8.40 7.77 -1.09
C VAL A 36 -7.68 6.51 -1.58
N GLY A 37 -7.28 6.49 -2.86
CA GLY A 37 -6.59 5.36 -3.48
C GLY A 37 -5.20 5.13 -2.90
N GLY A 38 -4.39 6.19 -2.82
CA GLY A 38 -3.05 6.14 -2.24
C GLY A 38 -3.10 5.74 -0.77
N PHE A 39 -4.01 6.32 0.02
CA PHE A 39 -4.20 5.91 1.42
C PHE A 39 -4.56 4.44 1.54
N THR A 40 -5.52 3.95 0.76
CA THR A 40 -5.96 2.55 0.83
C THR A 40 -4.80 1.60 0.51
N PHE A 41 -3.99 1.94 -0.49
CA PHE A 41 -2.84 1.12 -0.89
C PHE A 41 -1.72 1.17 0.17
N PHE A 42 -1.35 2.35 0.67
CA PHE A 42 -0.35 2.44 1.74
C PHE A 42 -0.81 1.77 3.02
N ALA A 43 -2.05 2.01 3.45
CA ALA A 43 -2.60 1.46 4.69
C ALA A 43 -2.62 -0.06 4.63
N SER A 44 -3.08 -0.66 3.53
CA SER A 44 -3.09 -2.11 3.37
C SER A 44 -1.69 -2.73 3.36
N THR A 45 -0.75 -2.13 2.61
CA THR A 45 0.63 -2.65 2.54
C THR A 45 1.36 -2.51 3.88
N LEU A 46 1.33 -1.35 4.53
CA LEU A 46 1.95 -1.17 5.85
C LEU A 46 1.25 -1.96 6.95
N ALA A 47 -0.07 -2.09 6.91
CA ALA A 47 -0.81 -2.91 7.87
C ALA A 47 -0.36 -4.37 7.82
N VAL A 48 -0.16 -4.90 6.61
CA VAL A 48 0.36 -6.26 6.43
C VAL A 48 1.82 -6.36 6.84
N ALA A 49 2.64 -5.36 6.52
CA ALA A 49 4.06 -5.35 6.85
C ALA A 49 4.34 -5.26 8.37
N LEU A 50 3.61 -4.40 9.08
CA LEU A 50 3.91 -4.06 10.48
C LEU A 50 2.84 -4.53 11.46
N GLY A 51 1.57 -4.47 11.05
CA GLY A 51 0.41 -4.73 11.91
C GLY A 51 0.07 -6.21 12.09
N LEU A 52 0.61 -7.09 11.26
CA LEU A 52 0.34 -8.53 11.32
C LEU A 52 1.55 -9.34 11.81
N SER A 53 1.24 -10.33 12.64
CA SER A 53 2.13 -11.41 13.06
C SER A 53 1.63 -12.74 12.55
N PHE A 54 2.57 -13.56 12.09
CA PHE A 54 2.34 -14.86 11.47
C PHE A 54 2.94 -15.95 12.35
N ASN A 55 2.27 -17.09 12.43
CA ASN A 55 2.74 -18.21 13.25
C ASN A 55 4.03 -18.82 12.67
N ASN A 56 4.11 -18.93 11.34
CA ASN A 56 5.33 -19.34 10.65
C ASN A 56 6.21 -18.11 10.38
N ALA A 57 7.44 -18.12 10.90
CA ALA A 57 8.40 -17.04 10.75
C ALA A 57 8.79 -16.80 9.28
N ARG A 58 8.88 -17.85 8.45
CA ARG A 58 9.24 -17.72 7.04
C ARG A 58 8.12 -17.04 6.25
N THR A 59 6.87 -17.40 6.53
CA THR A 59 5.68 -16.79 5.90
C THR A 59 5.57 -15.33 6.28
N GLY A 60 5.80 -15.02 7.56
CA GLY A 60 5.85 -13.64 8.02
C GLY A 60 6.94 -12.82 7.35
N ALA A 61 8.15 -13.35 7.21
CA ALA A 61 9.24 -12.64 6.54
C ALA A 61 8.94 -12.38 5.06
N ASN A 62 8.48 -13.40 4.32
CA ASN A 62 8.17 -13.29 2.89
C ASN A 62 7.04 -12.28 2.63
N ILE A 63 5.94 -12.36 3.40
CA ILE A 63 4.82 -11.43 3.25
C ILE A 63 5.25 -10.00 3.59
N ARG A 64 6.09 -9.80 4.61
CA ARG A 64 6.62 -8.48 4.96
C ARG A 64 7.48 -7.88 3.85
N VAL A 65 8.37 -8.67 3.24
CA VAL A 65 9.19 -8.21 2.12
C VAL A 65 8.32 -7.81 0.95
N VAL A 66 7.33 -8.63 0.58
CA VAL A 66 6.38 -8.31 -0.49
C VAL A 66 5.62 -7.02 -0.17
N ALA A 67 5.11 -6.88 1.05
CA ALA A 67 4.39 -5.69 1.47
C ALA A 67 5.25 -4.41 1.41
N PHE A 68 6.51 -4.46 1.84
CA PHE A 68 7.44 -3.33 1.71
C PHE A 68 7.78 -3.02 0.25
N CYS A 69 7.99 -4.03 -0.59
CA CYS A 69 8.21 -3.82 -2.03
C CYS A 69 7.01 -3.12 -2.68
N PHE A 70 5.79 -3.58 -2.41
CA PHE A 70 4.58 -2.96 -2.96
C PHE A 70 4.28 -1.59 -2.36
N PHE A 71 4.65 -1.34 -1.10
CA PHE A 71 4.61 0.00 -0.53
C PHE A 71 5.50 0.97 -1.30
N LEU A 72 6.76 0.58 -1.58
CA LEU A 72 7.69 1.41 -2.35
C LEU A 72 7.21 1.63 -3.79
N ILE A 73 6.70 0.58 -4.45
CA ILE A 73 6.10 0.69 -5.78
C ILE A 73 4.91 1.66 -5.75
N SER A 74 4.01 1.52 -4.77
CA SER A 74 2.87 2.41 -4.60
C SER A 74 3.31 3.86 -4.37
N LEU A 75 4.40 4.08 -3.62
CA LEU A 75 4.93 5.42 -3.35
C LEU A 75 5.43 6.07 -4.63
N LEU A 76 6.15 5.30 -5.46
CA LEU A 76 6.62 5.76 -6.76
C LEU A 76 5.46 6.03 -7.72
N VAL A 77 4.50 5.11 -7.82
CA VAL A 77 3.33 5.28 -8.70
C VAL A 77 2.53 6.51 -8.28
N ASN A 78 2.12 6.61 -7.02
CA ASN A 78 1.35 7.77 -6.55
C ASN A 78 2.17 9.07 -6.65
N GLY A 79 3.48 9.03 -6.42
CA GLY A 79 4.37 10.17 -6.61
C GLY A 79 4.46 10.64 -8.06
N VAL A 80 4.57 9.72 -9.02
CA VAL A 80 4.55 10.05 -10.45
C VAL A 80 3.21 10.67 -10.83
N PHE A 81 2.09 10.10 -10.39
CA PHE A 81 0.77 10.66 -10.68
C PHE A 81 0.51 12.00 -9.97
N ALA A 82 1.15 12.27 -8.83
CA ALA A 82 1.06 13.54 -8.11
C ALA A 82 2.00 14.64 -8.65
N LEU A 83 2.90 14.32 -9.58
CA LEU A 83 3.87 15.27 -10.16
C LEU A 83 3.65 15.47 -11.66
N PHE A 84 3.21 14.42 -12.35
CA PHE A 84 2.93 14.43 -13.77
C PHE A 84 1.42 14.32 -13.94
N ASN A 85 0.76 15.40 -14.39
CA ASN A 85 -0.69 15.52 -14.63
C ASN A 85 -1.22 14.47 -15.63
N LEU A 86 -1.25 13.20 -15.23
CA LEU A 86 -1.66 12.04 -16.01
C LEU A 86 -3.19 11.87 -15.95
N SER A 87 -3.76 10.98 -16.74
CA SER A 87 -5.23 10.80 -16.71
C SER A 87 -5.70 10.10 -15.44
N GLN A 88 -6.84 10.53 -14.91
CA GLN A 88 -7.51 9.88 -13.78
C GLN A 88 -7.79 8.38 -14.06
N THR A 89 -8.20 8.06 -15.29
CA THR A 89 -8.47 6.67 -15.70
C THR A 89 -7.20 5.82 -15.62
N ALA A 90 -6.06 6.35 -16.07
CA ALA A 90 -4.78 5.66 -15.97
C ALA A 90 -4.40 5.42 -14.50
N TYR A 91 -4.62 6.41 -13.62
CA TYR A 91 -4.36 6.26 -12.19
C TYR A 91 -5.13 5.09 -11.57
N ILE A 92 -6.45 5.02 -11.83
CA ILE A 92 -7.32 3.99 -11.26
C ILE A 92 -6.91 2.60 -11.74
N ILE A 93 -6.68 2.44 -13.04
CA ILE A 93 -6.32 1.14 -13.63
C ILE A 93 -4.94 0.69 -13.12
N THR A 94 -3.93 1.55 -13.18
CA THR A 94 -2.57 1.21 -12.76
C THR A 94 -2.52 0.88 -11.27
N SER A 95 -3.05 1.76 -10.41
CA SER A 95 -3.05 1.54 -8.97
C SER A 95 -3.87 0.31 -8.57
N GLY A 96 -5.03 0.10 -9.21
CA GLY A 96 -5.88 -1.06 -8.98
C GLY A 96 -5.20 -2.38 -9.35
N ILE A 97 -4.55 -2.44 -10.52
CA ILE A 97 -3.81 -3.65 -10.94
C ILE A 97 -2.68 -3.96 -9.96
N PHE A 98 -1.85 -2.98 -9.60
CA PHE A 98 -0.78 -3.20 -8.63
C PHE A 98 -1.31 -3.66 -7.27
N PHE A 99 -2.43 -3.09 -6.82
CA PHE A 99 -3.05 -3.51 -5.57
C PHE A 99 -3.57 -4.94 -5.62
N LEU A 100 -4.21 -5.35 -6.73
CA LEU A 100 -4.69 -6.71 -6.90
C LEU A 100 -3.54 -7.73 -6.97
N ILE A 101 -2.43 -7.38 -7.65
CA ILE A 101 -1.24 -8.22 -7.69
C ILE A 101 -0.66 -8.39 -6.28
N PHE A 102 -0.58 -7.30 -5.49
CA PHE A 102 -0.15 -7.38 -4.09
C PHE A 102 -1.00 -8.35 -3.28
N VAL A 103 -2.33 -8.25 -3.39
CA VAL A 103 -3.27 -9.15 -2.68
C VAL A 103 -3.07 -10.60 -3.13
N LEU A 104 -2.95 -10.83 -4.45
CA LEU A 104 -2.78 -12.17 -5.01
C LEU A 104 -1.48 -12.83 -4.53
N ILE A 105 -0.35 -12.12 -4.58
CA ILE A 105 0.95 -12.64 -4.14
C ILE A 105 0.93 -12.90 -2.63
N SER A 106 0.40 -11.97 -1.83
CA SER A 106 0.31 -12.12 -0.38
C SER A 106 -0.55 -13.32 0.01
N ASN A 107 -1.68 -13.52 -0.69
CA ASN A 107 -2.55 -14.67 -0.48
C ASN A 107 -1.87 -15.99 -0.90
N SER A 108 -1.15 -15.99 -2.02
CA SER A 108 -0.41 -17.16 -2.48
C SER A 108 0.69 -17.59 -1.50
N ILE A 109 1.44 -16.64 -0.93
CA ILE A 109 2.48 -16.94 0.07
C ILE A 109 1.83 -17.49 1.35
N TYR A 110 0.73 -16.88 1.79
CA TYR A 110 0.02 -17.35 2.97
C TYR A 110 -0.54 -18.77 2.80
N GLY A 111 -1.18 -19.06 1.65
CA GLY A 111 -1.76 -20.38 1.36
C GLY A 111 -0.72 -21.48 1.16
N ALA A 112 0.50 -21.14 0.75
CA ALA A 112 1.60 -22.09 0.58
C ALA A 112 2.36 -22.39 1.88
N GLU A 113 2.03 -21.71 3.00
CA GLU A 113 2.73 -21.80 4.30
C GLU A 113 4.26 -21.67 4.22
N GLN A 114 4.76 -20.98 3.19
CA GLN A 114 6.20 -20.85 2.90
C GLN A 114 6.93 -19.97 3.89
#